data_AF-A0A026WC89-F1
#
_entry.id   AF-A0A026WC89-F1
#
_cell.length_a   1.000
_cell.length_b   1.000
_cell.length_c   1.000
_cell.angle_alpha   90.00
_cell.angle_beta   90.00
_cell.angle_gamma   90.00
#
_symmetry.space_group_name_H-M   'P 1'
#
loop_
_entity.id
_entity.type
_entity.pdbx_description
1 polymer ?
#
loop_
_entity_poly.entity_id
_entity_poly.type
_entity_poly.pdbx_seq_one_letter_code
_entity_poly.pdbx_strand_id
1 'polypeptide(L)'
;MHNKQEWEECIYKMANKTQLCDKYMDIFEELVQEIKTQYYETIRDIAMRQIIAVKYEVACPEDLVVILPYKYPDRTEFITKFLRNRCKFAKQYYLSHRFIKNIVAKAQLLLPEKFCDLGRYRSFVFLDPDRLFESIRTDLKKSTHVITSYYSDIIRSVFQRRYIQDVPPNILGRFVTCATSLLGLQIISRTINTIDHLLIILGDQTKIPLLKVCYKNTTVLLNICRTLLK
;
A
#
# COMPACT_ATOMS: atom_id res chain seq x y z
N MET A 1 17.15 28.84 -16.89
CA MET A 1 17.62 27.62 -17.59
C MET A 1 17.74 26.51 -16.57
N HIS A 2 16.86 25.52 -16.63
CA HIS A 2 16.90 24.34 -15.75
C HIS A 2 18.02 23.43 -16.28
N ASN A 3 19.08 23.21 -15.51
CA ASN A 3 20.14 22.29 -15.89
C ASN A 3 19.57 20.86 -15.83
N LYS A 4 19.27 20.26 -16.99
CA LYS A 4 18.77 18.89 -17.07
C LYS A 4 19.90 17.94 -16.68
N GLN A 5 19.61 16.94 -15.85
CA GLN A 5 20.63 15.98 -15.43
C GLN A 5 21.02 15.08 -16.62
N GLU A 6 22.28 14.64 -16.69
CA GLU A 6 22.82 13.87 -17.83
C GLU A 6 21.97 12.62 -18.19
N TRP A 7 21.36 11.99 -17.19
CA TRP A 7 20.48 10.83 -17.40
C TRP A 7 19.15 11.22 -18.05
N GLU A 8 18.59 12.40 -17.74
CA GLU A 8 17.39 12.92 -18.39
C GLU A 8 17.67 13.16 -19.87
N GLU A 9 18.81 13.80 -20.19
CA GLU A 9 19.23 14.03 -21.56
C GLU A 9 19.42 12.74 -22.35
N CYS A 10 19.92 11.67 -21.73
CA CYS A 10 20.05 10.37 -22.38
C CYS A 10 18.68 9.78 -22.72
N ILE A 11 17.70 9.89 -21.82
CA ILE A 11 16.33 9.41 -22.06
C ILE A 11 15.67 10.20 -23.19
N TYR A 12 15.77 11.53 -23.18
CA TYR A 12 15.24 12.36 -24.27
C TYR A 12 15.95 12.09 -25.62
N LYS A 13 17.27 11.82 -25.63
CA LYS A 13 18.01 11.44 -26.85
C LYS A 13 17.60 10.07 -27.40
N MET A 14 17.26 9.12 -26.55
CA MET A 14 16.76 7.81 -26.97
C MET A 14 15.32 7.89 -27.49
N ALA A 15 14.48 8.70 -26.85
CA ALA A 15 13.08 8.92 -27.22
C ALA A 15 12.94 9.69 -28.54
N ASN A 16 13.71 10.76 -28.74
CA ASN A 16 13.70 11.55 -29.99
C ASN A 16 14.16 10.77 -31.24
N LYS A 17 14.69 9.55 -31.10
CA LYS A 17 14.99 8.66 -32.24
C LYS A 17 13.77 7.90 -32.76
N THR A 18 12.67 7.87 -32.02
CA THR A 18 11.46 7.13 -32.37
C THR A 18 10.34 8.07 -32.82
N GLN A 19 9.83 7.88 -34.05
CA GLN A 19 8.71 8.64 -34.63
C GLN A 19 7.40 8.60 -33.80
N LEU A 20 7.32 7.74 -32.78
CA LEU A 20 6.19 7.61 -31.86
C LEU A 20 6.11 8.76 -30.84
N CYS A 21 7.21 9.44 -30.55
CA CYS A 21 7.24 10.45 -29.50
C CYS A 21 6.35 11.66 -29.81
N ASP A 22 6.32 12.15 -31.05
CA ASP A 22 5.55 13.35 -31.41
C ASP A 22 4.04 13.23 -31.13
N LYS A 23 3.47 12.02 -31.16
CA LYS A 23 2.04 11.77 -30.92
C LYS A 23 1.69 11.56 -29.43
N TYR A 24 2.66 11.19 -28.61
CA TYR A 24 2.46 10.80 -27.20
C TYR A 24 3.37 11.57 -26.24
N MET A 25 3.83 12.77 -26.63
CA MET A 25 4.74 13.60 -25.85
C MET A 25 4.20 13.87 -24.44
N ASP A 26 2.90 14.09 -24.29
CA ASP A 26 2.29 14.38 -22.97
C ASP A 26 2.44 13.19 -22.00
N ILE A 27 2.21 11.96 -22.47
CA ILE A 27 2.37 10.73 -21.68
C ILE A 27 3.84 10.48 -21.38
N PHE A 28 4.71 10.74 -22.35
CA PHE A 28 6.15 10.60 -22.17
C PHE A 28 6.69 11.57 -21.11
N GLU A 29 6.22 12.82 -21.10
CA GLU A 29 6.58 13.82 -20.08
C GLU A 29 6.11 13.39 -18.68
N GLU A 30 4.88 12.84 -18.57
CA GLU A 30 4.37 12.29 -17.31
C GLU A 30 5.22 11.13 -16.79
N LEU A 31 5.61 10.19 -17.67
CA LEU A 31 6.46 9.05 -17.30
C LEU A 31 7.87 9.50 -16.89
N VAL A 32 8.46 10.46 -17.60
CA VAL A 32 9.76 11.04 -17.21
C VAL A 32 9.67 11.71 -15.85
N GLN A 33 8.56 12.40 -15.57
CA GLN A 33 8.33 13.05 -14.28
C GLN A 33 8.09 12.04 -13.14
N GLU A 34 7.41 10.92 -13.41
CA GLU A 34 7.24 9.82 -12.46
C GLU A 34 8.60 9.17 -12.11
N ILE A 35 9.39 8.83 -13.13
CA ILE A 35 10.74 8.26 -12.96
C ILE A 35 11.63 9.22 -12.18
N LYS A 36 11.58 10.52 -12.49
CA LYS A 36 12.31 11.56 -11.77
C LYS A 36 11.93 11.60 -10.29
N THR A 37 10.64 11.52 -10.00
CA THR A 37 10.12 11.51 -8.63
C THR A 37 10.63 10.28 -7.87
N GLN A 38 10.51 9.09 -8.47
CA GLN A 38 10.99 7.84 -7.87
C GLN A 38 12.51 7.84 -7.68
N TYR A 39 13.27 8.39 -8.63
CA TYR A 39 14.71 8.52 -8.53
C TYR A 39 15.11 9.40 -7.34
N TYR A 40 14.48 10.57 -7.18
CA TYR A 40 14.77 11.43 -6.02
C TYR A 40 14.36 10.80 -4.70
N GLU A 41 13.23 10.10 -4.65
CA GLU A 41 12.82 9.36 -3.44
C GLU A 41 13.82 8.26 -3.08
N THR A 42 14.30 7.52 -4.08
CA THR A 42 15.28 6.45 -3.92
C THR A 42 16.63 6.99 -3.48
N ILE A 43 17.13 8.06 -4.13
CA ILE A 43 18.37 8.72 -3.71
C ILE A 43 18.24 9.30 -2.31
N ARG A 44 17.10 9.90 -1.97
CA ARG A 44 16.85 10.40 -0.62
C ARG A 44 16.90 9.27 0.40
N ASP A 45 16.31 8.12 0.09
CA ASP A 45 16.34 6.95 0.98
C ASP A 45 17.76 6.39 1.12
N ILE A 46 18.51 6.25 0.02
CA ILE A 46 19.91 5.82 0.02
C ILE A 46 20.78 6.80 0.81
N ALA A 47 20.63 8.10 0.57
CA ALA A 47 21.37 9.14 1.29
C ALA A 47 21.03 9.14 2.78
N MET A 48 19.77 8.94 3.17
CA MET A 48 19.37 8.78 4.56
C MET A 48 20.03 7.54 5.18
N ARG A 49 20.00 6.40 4.49
CA ARG A 49 20.66 5.16 4.93
C ARG A 49 22.17 5.34 5.08
N GLN A 50 22.82 6.05 4.16
CA GLN A 50 24.25 6.36 4.22
C GLN A 50 24.61 7.35 5.31
N ILE A 51 23.83 8.43 5.50
CA ILE A 51 24.02 9.38 6.62
C ILE A 51 23.88 8.64 7.96
N ILE A 52 22.92 7.72 8.04
CA ILE A 52 22.77 6.84 9.21
C ILE A 52 24.00 5.93 9.33
N ALA A 53 24.42 5.24 8.28
CA ALA A 53 25.56 4.31 8.32
C ALA A 53 26.91 4.99 8.65
N VAL A 54 27.22 6.13 8.03
CA VAL A 54 28.42 6.94 8.27
C VAL A 54 28.46 7.46 9.70
N LYS A 55 27.30 7.80 10.29
CA LYS A 55 27.22 8.25 11.68
C LYS A 55 27.51 7.14 12.70
N TYR A 56 27.44 5.88 12.30
CA TYR A 56 27.65 4.74 13.20
C TYR A 56 28.91 3.93 12.89
N GLU A 57 29.79 4.36 11.97
CA GLU A 57 31.00 3.62 11.56
C GLU A 57 30.76 2.12 11.29
N VAL A 58 29.59 1.77 10.76
CA VAL A 58 29.27 0.39 10.39
C VAL A 58 29.33 0.27 8.87
N ALA A 59 30.31 -0.48 8.36
CA ALA A 59 30.26 -0.98 6.99
C ALA A 59 29.00 -1.85 6.87
N CYS A 60 28.01 -1.39 6.10
CA CYS A 60 26.77 -2.14 5.86
C CYS A 60 27.10 -3.48 5.19
N PRO A 61 26.89 -4.64 5.85
CA PRO A 61 26.89 -5.91 5.14
C PRO A 61 25.52 -6.07 4.47
N GLU A 62 25.49 -6.56 3.23
CA GLU A 62 24.26 -6.83 2.47
C GLU A 62 23.29 -7.83 3.15
N ASP A 63 23.71 -8.53 4.20
CA ASP A 63 22.85 -9.45 4.94
C ASP A 63 22.31 -8.81 6.21
N LEU A 64 20.98 -8.69 6.25
CA LEU A 64 20.13 -8.32 7.38
C LEU A 64 20.44 -9.15 8.64
N VAL A 65 21.50 -8.81 9.36
CA VAL A 65 21.67 -9.27 10.74
C VAL A 65 20.69 -8.46 11.58
N VAL A 66 19.61 -9.12 11.99
CA VAL A 66 18.69 -8.68 13.04
C VAL A 66 19.51 -7.97 14.12
N ILE A 67 19.39 -6.64 14.17
CA ILE A 67 20.08 -5.83 15.17
C ILE A 67 19.40 -6.18 16.49
N LEU A 68 20.02 -7.08 17.24
CA LEU A 68 19.57 -7.46 18.56
C LEU A 68 19.62 -6.22 19.47
N PRO A 69 18.56 -5.93 20.26
CA PRO A 69 18.43 -4.69 21.04
C PRO A 69 19.59 -4.41 22.02
N TYR A 70 20.43 -5.41 22.29
CA TYR A 70 21.50 -5.42 23.28
C TYR A 70 22.91 -5.38 22.68
N LYS A 71 23.07 -5.23 21.35
CA LYS A 71 24.39 -5.24 20.70
C LYS A 71 25.16 -3.91 20.83
N TYR A 72 24.48 -2.84 21.24
CA TYR A 72 25.10 -1.53 21.49
C TYR A 72 24.93 -1.16 22.96
N PRO A 73 25.97 -0.62 23.63
CA PRO A 73 25.82 -0.09 24.98
C PRO A 73 24.71 0.97 24.97
N ASP A 74 23.83 0.88 25.97
CA ASP A 74 22.47 1.45 26.10
C ASP A 74 22.28 2.98 25.90
N ARG A 75 23.22 3.70 25.30
CA ARG A 75 23.17 5.16 25.17
C ARG A 75 23.72 5.63 23.83
N THR A 76 22.95 5.42 22.78
CA THR A 76 23.04 6.29 21.61
C THR A 76 22.67 7.72 22.00
N GLU A 77 23.37 8.72 21.47
CA GLU A 77 23.11 10.16 21.74
C GLU A 77 21.64 10.57 21.53
N PHE A 78 20.89 9.79 20.75
CA PHE A 78 19.48 10.03 20.43
C PHE A 78 18.50 9.35 21.38
N ILE A 79 18.94 8.55 22.36
CA ILE A 79 17.99 7.78 23.18
C ILE A 79 17.02 8.67 23.95
N THR A 80 17.48 9.81 24.47
CA THR A 80 16.63 10.82 25.11
C THR A 80 15.62 11.42 24.12
N LYS A 81 16.03 11.69 22.87
CA LYS A 81 15.15 12.17 21.80
C LYS A 81 14.13 11.09 21.40
N PHE A 82 14.57 9.84 21.26
CA PHE A 82 13.72 8.68 20.96
C PHE A 82 12.68 8.46 22.07
N LEU A 83 13.09 8.41 23.34
CA LEU A 83 12.18 8.24 24.47
C LEU A 83 11.18 9.40 24.58
N ARG A 84 11.63 10.64 24.38
CA ARG A 84 10.75 11.83 24.34
C ARG A 84 9.74 11.72 23.21
N ASN A 85 10.16 11.31 22.01
CA ASN A 85 9.28 11.10 20.87
C ASN A 85 8.31 9.94 21.13
N ARG A 86 8.79 8.81 21.66
CA ARG A 86 7.97 7.64 22.02
C ARG A 86 6.87 8.03 23.01
N CYS A 87 7.19 8.83 24.03
CA CYS A 87 6.21 9.35 24.97
C CYS A 87 5.19 10.28 24.29
N LYS A 88 5.63 11.14 23.35
CA LYS A 88 4.73 11.99 22.56
C LYS A 88 3.80 11.14 21.69
N PHE A 89 4.32 10.14 20.97
CA PHE A 89 3.55 9.21 20.15
C PHE A 89 2.53 8.44 20.98
N ALA A 90 2.94 7.88 22.13
CA ALA A 90 2.03 7.16 23.00
C ALA A 90 0.88 8.04 23.52
N LYS A 91 1.16 9.31 23.85
CA LYS A 91 0.15 10.29 24.31
C LYS A 91 -0.75 10.80 23.19
N GLN A 92 -0.23 10.95 21.98
CA GLN A 92 -0.96 11.51 20.84
C GLN A 92 -1.86 10.49 20.16
N TYR A 93 -1.40 9.24 20.02
CA TYR A 93 -2.09 8.19 19.28
C TYR A 93 -2.77 7.15 20.17
N TYR A 94 -2.67 7.31 21.49
CA TYR A 94 -3.34 6.45 22.48
C TYR A 94 -3.11 4.95 22.24
N LEU A 95 -1.94 4.56 21.71
CA LEU A 95 -1.65 3.20 21.21
C LEU A 95 -1.80 2.12 22.27
N SER A 96 -1.62 2.48 23.55
CA SER A 96 -1.77 1.55 24.67
C SER A 96 -3.22 1.36 25.11
N HIS A 97 -4.12 2.24 24.68
CA HIS A 97 -5.51 2.28 25.12
C HIS A 97 -6.30 1.08 24.57
N ARG A 98 -7.16 0.50 25.42
CA ARG A 98 -7.88 -0.75 25.15
C ARG A 98 -8.76 -0.66 23.90
N PHE A 99 -9.45 0.47 23.72
CA PHE A 99 -10.31 0.68 22.56
C PHE A 99 -9.53 0.76 21.25
N ILE A 100 -8.37 1.44 21.25
CA ILE A 100 -7.49 1.56 20.09
C ILE A 100 -6.94 0.18 19.68
N LYS A 101 -6.51 -0.62 20.66
CA LYS A 101 -6.11 -2.02 20.42
C LYS A 101 -7.24 -2.87 19.87
N ASN A 102 -8.46 -2.69 20.39
CA ASN A 102 -9.63 -3.43 19.93
C ASN A 102 -9.99 -3.11 18.48
N ILE A 103 -9.82 -1.86 18.02
CA ILE A 103 -9.98 -1.49 16.60
C ILE A 103 -9.08 -2.36 15.71
N VAL A 104 -7.78 -2.40 16.01
CA VAL A 104 -6.80 -3.17 15.22
C VAL A 104 -7.08 -4.68 15.31
N ALA A 105 -7.36 -5.21 16.50
CA ALA A 105 -7.66 -6.63 16.67
C ALA A 105 -8.92 -7.06 15.90
N LYS A 106 -9.98 -6.24 15.94
CA LYS A 106 -11.22 -6.48 15.17
C LYS A 106 -10.99 -6.34 13.67
N ALA A 107 -10.15 -5.41 13.24
CA ALA A 107 -9.79 -5.28 11.82
C ALA A 107 -9.10 -6.55 11.30
N GLN A 108 -8.17 -7.11 12.08
CA GLN A 108 -7.48 -8.35 11.72
C GLN A 108 -8.43 -9.56 11.68
N LEU A 109 -9.41 -9.61 12.57
CA LEU A 109 -10.35 -10.72 12.67
C LEU A 109 -11.51 -10.65 11.66
N LEU A 110 -12.01 -9.44 11.37
CA LEU A 110 -13.22 -9.25 10.56
C LEU A 110 -12.94 -8.83 9.12
N LEU A 111 -11.88 -8.05 8.86
CA LEU A 111 -11.58 -7.65 7.49
C LEU A 111 -10.80 -8.75 6.78
N PRO A 112 -11.18 -9.10 5.55
CA PRO A 112 -10.37 -10.02 4.76
C PRO A 112 -9.00 -9.39 4.49
N GLU A 113 -8.01 -10.24 4.25
CA GLU A 113 -6.68 -9.78 3.85
C GLU A 113 -6.72 -8.96 2.56
N LYS A 114 -7.65 -9.34 1.65
CA LYS A 114 -7.86 -8.75 0.34
C LYS A 114 -9.35 -8.65 0.07
N PHE A 115 -9.80 -7.52 -0.46
CA PHE A 115 -11.22 -7.31 -0.78
C PHE A 115 -11.65 -7.99 -2.08
N CYS A 116 -10.70 -8.25 -2.97
CA CYS A 116 -10.92 -8.98 -4.22
C CYS A 116 -9.63 -9.73 -4.57
N ASP A 117 -9.74 -11.02 -4.89
CA ASP A 117 -8.62 -11.84 -5.31
C ASP A 117 -8.81 -12.28 -6.76
N LEU A 118 -8.16 -11.58 -7.70
CA LEU A 118 -8.25 -11.93 -9.10
C LEU A 118 -7.63 -13.29 -9.43
N GLY A 119 -6.63 -13.72 -8.65
CA GLY A 119 -5.89 -14.95 -8.90
C GLY A 119 -6.77 -16.18 -8.67
N ARG A 120 -7.74 -16.07 -7.77
CA ARG A 120 -8.78 -17.08 -7.57
C ARG A 120 -9.53 -17.39 -8.87
N TYR A 121 -9.70 -16.39 -9.74
CA TYR A 121 -10.47 -16.59 -10.97
C TYR A 121 -9.74 -17.43 -12.02
N ARG A 122 -8.42 -17.61 -11.91
CA ARG A 122 -7.64 -18.51 -12.77
C ARG A 122 -8.16 -19.94 -12.73
N SER A 123 -8.65 -20.37 -11.58
CA SER A 123 -9.17 -21.74 -11.39
C SER A 123 -10.47 -22.00 -12.17
N PHE A 124 -11.20 -20.97 -12.56
CA PHE A 124 -12.39 -21.09 -13.41
C PHE A 124 -11.94 -21.13 -14.89
N VAL A 125 -11.34 -22.26 -15.29
CA VAL A 125 -10.90 -22.67 -16.64
C VAL A 125 -10.95 -21.57 -17.72
N PHE A 126 -12.15 -21.16 -18.16
CA PHE A 126 -12.35 -20.02 -19.05
C PHE A 126 -13.56 -19.21 -18.60
N LEU A 127 -13.37 -17.90 -18.40
CA LEU A 127 -14.43 -16.98 -18.05
C LEU A 127 -14.84 -16.13 -19.25
N ASP A 128 -16.14 -15.97 -19.39
CA ASP A 128 -16.68 -14.89 -20.21
C ASP A 128 -16.34 -13.55 -19.52
N PRO A 129 -15.94 -12.50 -20.27
CA PRO A 129 -15.70 -11.17 -19.71
C PRO A 129 -16.84 -10.69 -18.80
N ASP A 130 -18.10 -10.88 -19.20
CA ASP A 130 -19.26 -10.45 -18.40
C ASP A 130 -19.33 -11.20 -17.07
N ARG A 131 -19.05 -12.50 -17.08
CA ARG A 131 -18.99 -13.32 -15.86
C ARG A 131 -17.85 -12.93 -14.94
N LEU A 132 -16.70 -12.55 -15.49
CA LEU A 132 -15.58 -12.03 -14.70
C LEU A 132 -15.96 -10.71 -14.02
N PHE A 133 -16.56 -9.76 -14.76
CA PHE A 133 -17.01 -8.49 -14.20
C PHE A 133 -18.07 -8.68 -13.12
N GLU A 134 -19.06 -9.55 -13.33
CA GLU A 134 -20.07 -9.84 -12.31
C GLU A 134 -19.47 -10.51 -11.06
N SER A 135 -18.47 -11.38 -11.24
CA SER A 135 -17.77 -12.01 -10.11
C SER A 135 -17.00 -10.99 -9.28
N ILE A 136 -16.21 -10.13 -9.94
CA ILE A 136 -15.48 -9.03 -9.30
C ILE A 136 -16.46 -8.10 -8.58
N ARG A 137 -17.55 -7.70 -9.24
CA ARG A 137 -18.58 -6.83 -8.65
C ARG A 137 -19.22 -7.48 -7.42
N THR A 138 -19.49 -8.77 -7.47
CA THR A 138 -20.06 -9.53 -6.36
C THR A 138 -19.10 -9.56 -5.17
N ASP A 139 -17.81 -9.80 -5.40
CA ASP A 139 -16.82 -9.82 -4.32
C ASP A 139 -16.59 -8.43 -3.72
N LEU A 140 -16.59 -7.38 -4.55
CA LEU A 140 -16.56 -6.00 -4.04
C LEU A 140 -17.79 -5.67 -3.19
N LYS A 141 -19.00 -6.08 -3.62
CA LYS A 141 -20.23 -5.90 -2.82
C LYS A 141 -20.17 -6.64 -1.48
N LYS A 142 -19.68 -7.89 -1.46
CA LYS A 142 -19.46 -8.64 -0.22
C LYS A 142 -18.47 -7.92 0.69
N SER A 143 -17.37 -7.42 0.14
CA SER A 143 -16.37 -6.66 0.88
C SER A 143 -16.95 -5.39 1.49
N THR A 144 -17.80 -4.65 0.76
CA THR A 144 -18.53 -3.51 1.31
C THR A 144 -19.37 -3.91 2.53
N HIS A 145 -20.11 -5.03 2.45
CA HIS A 145 -20.90 -5.53 3.57
C HIS A 145 -20.04 -5.87 4.79
N VAL A 146 -18.89 -6.51 4.58
CA VAL A 146 -17.93 -6.84 5.65
C VAL A 146 -17.37 -5.57 6.29
N ILE A 147 -17.00 -4.55 5.50
CA ILE A 147 -16.54 -3.26 6.00
C ILE A 147 -17.62 -2.58 6.84
N THR A 148 -18.88 -2.58 6.38
CA THR A 148 -20.00 -2.04 7.16
C THR A 148 -20.18 -2.79 8.47
N SER A 149 -20.14 -4.12 8.45
CA SER A 149 -20.25 -4.93 9.67
C SER A 149 -19.12 -4.64 10.66
N TYR A 150 -17.88 -4.51 10.18
CA TYR A 150 -16.73 -4.13 10.99
C TYR A 150 -16.95 -2.76 11.64
N TYR A 151 -17.38 -1.77 10.87
CA TYR A 151 -17.66 -0.42 11.38
C TYR A 151 -18.76 -0.41 12.45
N SER A 152 -19.87 -1.11 12.20
CA SER A 152 -20.96 -1.27 13.17
C SER A 152 -20.49 -1.94 14.47
N ASP A 153 -19.61 -2.94 14.38
CA ASP A 153 -19.04 -3.63 15.53
C ASP A 153 -18.18 -2.70 16.40
N ILE A 154 -17.40 -1.83 15.77
CA ILE A 154 -16.57 -0.86 16.48
C ILE A 154 -17.43 0.22 17.13
N ILE A 155 -18.43 0.76 16.41
CA ILE A 155 -19.37 1.73 16.99
C ILE A 155 -20.07 1.14 18.22
N ARG A 156 -20.55 -0.10 18.12
CA ARG A 156 -21.14 -0.80 19.27
C ARG A 156 -20.16 -0.94 20.44
N SER A 157 -18.86 -1.06 20.16
CA SER A 157 -17.82 -1.10 21.18
C SER A 157 -17.59 0.27 21.83
N VAL A 158 -17.67 1.38 21.09
CA VAL A 158 -17.59 2.77 21.64
C VAL A 158 -18.61 2.96 22.76
N PHE A 159 -19.85 2.49 22.57
CA PHE A 159 -20.91 2.65 23.57
C PHE A 159 -20.73 1.81 24.85
N GLN A 160 -19.74 0.91 24.90
CA GLN A 160 -19.49 0.13 26.11
C GLN A 160 -18.61 0.92 27.08
N ARG A 161 -19.08 1.08 28.32
CA ARG A 161 -18.42 1.86 29.38
C ARG A 161 -16.92 1.56 29.53
N ARG A 162 -16.55 0.29 29.42
CA ARG A 162 -15.16 -0.23 29.51
C ARG A 162 -14.17 0.33 28.48
N TYR A 163 -14.64 1.03 27.45
CA TYR A 163 -13.80 1.56 26.37
C TYR A 163 -13.69 3.09 26.36
N ILE A 164 -14.48 3.81 27.15
CA ILE A 164 -14.46 5.29 27.17
C ILE A 164 -14.25 5.85 28.59
N GLN A 165 -14.58 5.09 29.63
CA GLN A 165 -14.55 5.58 31.00
C GLN A 165 -13.18 6.11 31.44
N ASP A 166 -12.10 5.56 30.89
CA ASP A 166 -10.73 5.96 31.23
C ASP A 166 -10.21 7.14 30.39
N VAL A 167 -11.06 7.73 29.52
CA VAL A 167 -10.71 8.86 28.66
C VAL A 167 -11.23 10.16 29.27
N PRO A 168 -10.34 11.08 29.70
CA PRO A 168 -10.75 12.37 30.22
C PRO A 168 -11.61 13.19 29.23
N PRO A 169 -12.66 13.91 29.68
CA PRO A 169 -13.55 14.67 28.80
C PRO A 169 -12.85 15.72 27.94
N ASN A 170 -11.79 16.34 28.46
CA ASN A 170 -11.00 17.37 27.77
C ASN A 170 -10.15 16.84 26.60
N ILE A 171 -9.98 15.52 26.49
CA ILE A 171 -9.27 14.87 25.36
C ILE A 171 -10.17 13.97 24.53
N LEU A 172 -11.42 13.74 24.95
CA LEU A 172 -12.35 12.83 24.30
C LEU A 172 -12.53 13.12 22.80
N GLY A 173 -12.67 14.40 22.42
CA GLY A 173 -12.78 14.78 21.00
C GLY A 173 -11.57 14.34 20.17
N ARG A 174 -10.35 14.64 20.65
CA ARG A 174 -9.10 14.23 19.99
C ARG A 174 -8.95 12.71 19.94
N PHE A 175 -9.37 12.03 21.01
CA PHE A 175 -9.37 10.58 21.09
C PHE A 175 -10.29 9.95 20.04
N VAL A 176 -11.52 10.45 19.89
CA VAL A 176 -12.47 9.98 18.87
C VAL A 176 -11.93 10.25 17.47
N THR A 177 -11.39 11.44 17.20
CA THR A 177 -10.75 11.72 15.89
C THR A 177 -9.61 10.75 15.58
N CYS A 178 -8.78 10.42 16.57
CA CYS A 178 -7.71 9.44 16.43
C CYS A 178 -8.27 8.04 16.12
N ALA A 179 -9.30 7.60 16.85
CA ALA A 179 -9.95 6.32 16.61
C ALA A 179 -10.59 6.23 15.22
N THR A 180 -11.30 7.28 14.78
CA THR A 180 -11.90 7.37 13.44
C THR A 180 -10.84 7.31 12.34
N SER A 181 -9.72 8.03 12.53
CA SER A 181 -8.61 8.00 11.58
C SER A 181 -7.98 6.60 11.51
N LEU A 182 -7.78 5.95 12.67
CA LEU A 182 -7.24 4.60 12.73
C LEU A 182 -8.17 3.58 12.06
N LEU A 183 -9.49 3.69 12.27
CA LEU A 183 -10.49 2.87 11.60
C LEU A 183 -10.35 2.95 10.08
N GLY A 184 -10.26 4.17 9.54
CA GLY A 184 -10.04 4.42 8.12
C GLY A 184 -8.72 3.81 7.63
N LEU A 185 -7.63 3.99 8.39
CA LEU A 185 -6.32 3.43 8.05
C LEU A 185 -6.32 1.90 7.95
N GLN A 186 -7.11 1.19 8.76
CA GLN A 186 -7.23 -0.26 8.63
C GLN A 186 -7.85 -0.67 7.29
N ILE A 187 -8.87 0.05 6.83
CA ILE A 187 -9.52 -0.20 5.53
C ILE A 187 -8.56 0.14 4.39
N ILE A 188 -7.92 1.32 4.46
CA ILE A 188 -6.95 1.78 3.45
C ILE A 188 -5.81 0.77 3.30
N SER A 189 -5.28 0.24 4.39
CA SER A 189 -4.22 -0.78 4.35
C SER A 189 -4.67 -2.04 3.61
N ARG A 190 -5.91 -2.51 3.81
CA ARG A 190 -6.46 -3.65 3.05
C ARG A 190 -6.70 -3.33 1.57
N THR A 191 -7.08 -2.10 1.26
CA THR A 191 -7.21 -1.63 -0.12
C THR A 191 -5.85 -1.63 -0.82
N ILE A 192 -4.81 -1.09 -0.18
CA ILE A 192 -3.43 -1.12 -0.71
C ILE A 192 -2.98 -2.55 -0.96
N ASN A 193 -3.13 -3.45 0.02
CA ASN A 193 -2.78 -4.87 -0.16
C ASN A 193 -3.55 -5.53 -1.31
N THR A 194 -4.81 -5.12 -1.54
CA THR A 194 -5.63 -5.63 -2.66
C THR A 194 -5.08 -5.13 -4.00
N ILE A 195 -4.65 -3.87 -4.08
CA ILE A 195 -4.03 -3.28 -5.28
C ILE A 195 -2.67 -3.93 -5.55
N ASP A 196 -1.82 -4.08 -4.53
CA ASP A 196 -0.51 -4.73 -4.69
C ASP A 196 -0.68 -6.16 -5.21
N HIS A 197 -1.64 -6.90 -4.65
CA HIS A 197 -1.96 -8.25 -5.12
C HIS A 197 -2.50 -8.26 -6.55
N LEU A 198 -3.32 -7.29 -6.93
CA LEU A 198 -3.78 -7.12 -8.31
C LEU A 198 -2.59 -6.95 -9.26
N LEU A 199 -1.66 -6.05 -8.95
CA LEU A 199 -0.48 -5.78 -9.77
C LEU A 199 0.40 -7.03 -9.90
N ILE A 200 0.60 -7.78 -8.80
CA ILE A 200 1.32 -9.05 -8.81
C ILE A 200 0.66 -10.07 -9.75
N ILE A 201 -0.67 -10.20 -9.69
CA ILE A 201 -1.40 -11.14 -10.57
C ILE A 201 -1.30 -10.68 -12.03
N LEU A 202 -1.50 -9.40 -12.33
CA LEU A 202 -1.43 -8.87 -13.69
C LEU A 202 -0.03 -8.95 -14.30
N GLY A 203 1.01 -9.00 -13.47
CA GLY A 203 2.40 -9.25 -13.90
C GLY A 203 2.71 -10.73 -14.18
N ASP A 204 1.88 -11.68 -13.71
CA ASP A 204 2.15 -13.12 -13.80
C ASP A 204 1.12 -13.83 -14.68
N GLN A 205 1.55 -14.18 -15.91
CA GLN A 205 0.70 -14.86 -16.91
C GLN A 205 0.11 -16.18 -16.43
N THR A 206 0.73 -16.83 -15.43
CA THR A 206 0.23 -18.11 -14.88
C THR A 206 -0.94 -17.91 -13.91
N LYS A 207 -1.09 -16.70 -13.34
CA LYS A 207 -2.10 -16.36 -12.33
C LYS A 207 -3.26 -15.53 -12.88
N ILE A 208 -3.12 -14.91 -14.06
CA ILE A 208 -4.17 -14.08 -14.66
C ILE A 208 -5.37 -14.94 -15.09
N PRO A 209 -6.62 -14.50 -14.85
CA PRO A 209 -7.81 -15.20 -15.34
C PRO A 209 -7.82 -15.36 -16.86
N LEU A 210 -8.22 -16.52 -17.34
CA LEU A 210 -8.32 -16.82 -18.77
C LEU A 210 -9.67 -16.34 -19.31
N LEU A 211 -9.65 -15.48 -20.33
CA LEU A 211 -10.88 -15.00 -20.96
C LEU A 211 -11.20 -15.79 -22.23
N LYS A 212 -12.48 -16.14 -22.36
CA LYS A 212 -13.08 -16.61 -23.61
C LYS A 212 -13.53 -15.41 -24.42
N VAL A 213 -12.93 -15.20 -25.60
CA VAL A 213 -13.37 -14.14 -26.52
C VAL A 213 -13.93 -14.79 -27.78
N CYS A 214 -15.17 -14.47 -28.13
CA CYS A 214 -15.79 -14.94 -29.37
C CYS A 214 -15.66 -13.86 -30.44
N TYR A 215 -14.93 -14.14 -31.52
CA TYR A 215 -14.88 -13.27 -32.71
C TYR A 215 -15.38 -14.06 -33.93
N LYS A 216 -16.46 -13.57 -34.58
CA LYS A 216 -17.05 -14.16 -35.79
C LYS A 216 -17.18 -15.70 -35.72
N ASN A 217 -17.90 -16.22 -34.71
CA ASN A 217 -18.11 -17.65 -34.45
C ASN A 217 -16.84 -18.49 -34.17
N THR A 218 -15.69 -17.85 -33.99
CA THR A 218 -14.45 -18.51 -33.58
C THR A 218 -14.13 -18.13 -32.13
N THR A 219 -13.95 -19.12 -31.27
CA THR A 219 -13.52 -18.89 -29.89
C THR A 219 -12.01 -18.71 -29.86
N VAL A 220 -11.53 -17.54 -29.42
CA VAL A 220 -10.12 -17.22 -29.21
C VAL A 220 -9.89 -17.06 -27.71
N LEU A 221 -8.83 -17.71 -27.20
CA LEU A 221 -8.42 -17.62 -25.81
C LEU A 221 -7.43 -16.46 -25.66
N LEU A 222 -7.78 -15.48 -24.83
CA LEU A 222 -6.94 -14.30 -24.61
C LEU A 222 -6.57 -14.16 -23.14
N ASN A 223 -5.30 -13.87 -22.90
CA ASN A 223 -4.83 -13.35 -21.62
C ASN A 223 -5.18 -11.86 -21.57
N ILE A 224 -5.78 -11.41 -20.47
CA ILE A 224 -6.22 -10.02 -20.26
C ILE A 224 -5.14 -9.00 -20.65
N CYS A 225 -3.87 -9.25 -20.30
CA CYS A 225 -2.77 -8.33 -20.59
C CYS A 225 -2.36 -8.24 -22.08
N ARG A 226 -2.71 -9.20 -22.94
CA ARG A 226 -2.37 -9.12 -24.38
C ARG A 226 -3.28 -8.15 -25.15
N THR A 227 -4.44 -7.82 -24.59
CA THR A 227 -5.48 -7.00 -25.24
C THR A 227 -5.52 -5.55 -24.78
N LEU A 228 -4.91 -5.22 -23.62
CA LEU A 228 -4.87 -3.85 -23.08
C LEU A 228 -3.54 -3.13 -23.31
N LEU A 229 -2.52 -3.82 -23.85
CA LEU A 229 -1.17 -3.30 -24.12
C LEU A 229 -0.82 -3.29 -25.62
N LYS A 230 -1.84 -3.28 -26.50
CA LYS A 230 -1.71 -3.03 -27.94
C LYS A 230 -2.74 -2.01 -28.36
#